data_AF-A0A9D5Y549-F1
#
_entry.id   AF-A0A9D5Y549-F1
#
_cell.length_a   1.000
_cell.length_b   1.000
_cell.length_c   1.000
_cell.angle_alpha   90.00
_cell.angle_beta   90.00
_cell.angle_gamma   90.00
#
_symmetry.space_group_name_H-M   'P 1'
#
loop_
_entity.id
_entity.type
_entity.pdbx_description
1 polymer ?
#
loop_
_entity_poly.entity_id
_entity_poly.type
_entity_poly.pdbx_seq_one_letter_code
_entity_poly.pdbx_strand_id
1 'polypeptide(L)'
;MELFAMILINTVNALLSVIEICMLVRAVLSFLPIKDDNPFLLFTVMVTEPIIAPIRALFEHFGWFRNLPIDISFLVGCVLLSVVSTLLMVLV
;
A
#
# COMPACT_ATOMS: atom_id res chain seq x y z
N MET A 1 9.31 -25.14 16.25
CA MET A 1 9.64 -23.70 16.12
C MET A 1 9.56 -23.26 14.67
N GLU A 2 10.19 -23.98 13.73
CA GLU A 2 10.19 -23.61 12.29
C GLU A 2 8.81 -23.60 11.63
N LEU A 3 7.97 -24.63 11.86
CA LEU A 3 6.60 -24.67 11.31
C LEU A 3 5.77 -23.45 11.73
N PHE A 4 5.90 -23.02 12.98
CA PHE A 4 5.18 -21.87 13.50
C PHE A 4 5.64 -20.58 12.81
N ALA A 5 6.95 -20.40 12.63
CA ALA A 5 7.50 -19.25 11.91
C ALA A 5 7.02 -19.20 10.46
N MET A 6 7.01 -20.34 9.77
CA MET A 6 6.53 -20.44 8.38
C MET A 6 5.06 -20.06 8.25
N ILE A 7 4.19 -20.56 9.14
CA ILE A 7 2.76 -20.20 9.14
C ILE A 7 2.59 -18.70 9.38
N LEU A 8 3.35 -18.13 10.32
CA LEU A 8 3.30 -16.70 10.63
C LEU A 8 3.72 -15.84 9.43
N ILE A 9 4.87 -16.14 8.81
CA ILE A 9 5.39 -15.38 7.68
C ILE A 9 4.43 -15.46 6.48
N ASN A 10 3.92 -16.65 6.18
CA ASN A 10 2.96 -16.83 5.08
C ASN A 10 1.65 -16.07 5.34
N THR A 11 1.19 -16.04 6.59
CA THR A 11 -0.02 -15.27 6.97
C THR A 11 0.22 -13.77 6.80
N VAL A 12 1.37 -13.27 7.24
CA VAL A 12 1.73 -11.85 7.06
C VAL A 12 1.84 -11.51 5.58
N ASN A 13 2.52 -12.33 4.78
CA ASN A 13 2.62 -12.14 3.33
C ASN A 13 1.25 -12.12 2.64
N ALA A 14 0.34 -13.03 3.02
CA ALA A 14 -1.01 -13.04 2.49
C ALA A 14 -1.76 -11.72 2.79
N LEU A 15 -1.62 -11.17 4.00
CA LEU A 15 -2.21 -9.87 4.36
C LEU A 15 -1.59 -8.72 3.57
N LEU A 16 -0.26 -8.70 3.40
CA LEU A 16 0.42 -7.70 2.57
C LEU A 16 -0.06 -7.76 1.12
N SER A 17 -0.20 -8.95 0.55
CA SER A 17 -0.73 -9.12 -0.81
C SER A 17 -2.16 -8.59 -0.96
N VAL A 18 -3.02 -8.73 0.05
CA VAL A 18 -4.36 -8.11 0.03
C VAL A 18 -4.25 -6.59 -0.03
N ILE A 19 -3.34 -5.98 0.73
CA ILE A 19 -3.12 -4.53 0.70
C ILE A 19 -2.57 -4.10 -0.67
N GLU A 20 -1.62 -4.83 -1.25
CA GLU A 20 -1.09 -4.56 -2.60
C GLU A 20 -2.21 -4.60 -3.66
N ILE A 21 -3.10 -5.59 -3.57
CA ILE A 21 -4.27 -5.67 -4.46
C ILE A 21 -5.20 -4.47 -4.23
N CYS A 22 -5.46 -4.07 -2.97
CA CYS A 22 -6.25 -2.88 -2.68
C CYS A 22 -5.60 -1.60 -3.23
N MET A 23 -4.27 -1.49 -3.21
CA MET A 23 -3.55 -0.39 -3.86
C MET A 23 -3.78 -0.41 -5.36
N LEU A 24 -3.61 -1.57 -6.01
CA LEU A 24 -3.87 -1.70 -7.45
C LEU A 24 -5.32 -1.33 -7.81
N VAL A 25 -6.29 -1.81 -7.05
CA VAL A 25 -7.71 -1.47 -7.24
C VAL A 25 -7.91 0.04 -7.07
N ARG A 26 -7.37 0.66 -6.01
CA ARG A 26 -7.45 2.12 -5.82
C ARG A 26 -6.88 2.89 -7.01
N ALA A 27 -5.74 2.45 -7.54
CA ALA A 27 -5.13 3.06 -8.71
C ALA A 27 -6.06 2.97 -9.93
N VAL A 28 -6.65 1.79 -10.21
CA VAL A 28 -7.62 1.61 -11.31
C VAL A 28 -8.86 2.48 -11.09
N LEU A 29 -9.44 2.48 -9.89
CA LEU A 29 -10.63 3.27 -9.56
C LEU A 29 -10.38 4.78 -9.72
N SER A 30 -9.17 5.26 -9.45
CA SER A 30 -8.82 6.68 -9.60
C SER A 30 -8.87 7.20 -11.05
N PHE A 31 -8.79 6.29 -12.05
CA PHE A 31 -8.94 6.65 -13.46
C PHE A 31 -10.40 6.68 -13.92
N LEU A 32 -11.32 6.14 -13.12
CA LEU A 32 -12.73 6.06 -13.45
C LEU A 32 -13.49 7.28 -12.89
N PRO A 33 -14.56 7.75 -13.55
CA PRO A 33 -15.39 8.86 -13.08
C PRO A 33 -16.34 8.39 -11.96
N ILE A 34 -15.78 7.91 -10.86
CA ILE A 34 -16.50 7.41 -9.68
C ILE A 34 -16.61 8.56 -8.67
N LYS A 35 -17.74 8.66 -7.99
CA LYS A 35 -17.91 9.64 -6.92
C LYS A 35 -17.02 9.30 -5.72
N ASP A 36 -16.48 10.33 -5.07
CA ASP A 36 -15.60 10.17 -3.90
C ASP A 36 -16.27 9.49 -2.70
N ASP A 37 -17.61 9.49 -2.63
CA ASP A 37 -18.42 8.83 -1.61
C ASP A 37 -18.70 7.35 -1.90
N ASN A 38 -18.15 6.81 -2.99
CA ASN A 38 -18.35 5.42 -3.35
C ASN A 38 -17.75 4.48 -2.27
N PRO A 39 -18.52 3.52 -1.74
CA PRO A 39 -18.07 2.68 -0.63
C PRO A 39 -16.87 1.79 -0.99
N PHE A 40 -16.74 1.36 -2.25
CA PHE A 40 -15.59 0.57 -2.68
C PHE A 40 -14.32 1.42 -2.78
N LEU A 41 -14.43 2.63 -3.30
CA LEU A 41 -13.31 3.58 -3.31
C LEU A 41 -12.87 3.89 -1.88
N LEU A 42 -13.80 4.27 -1.01
CA LEU A 42 -13.54 4.56 0.41
C LEU A 42 -12.90 3.37 1.13
N PHE A 43 -13.36 2.15 0.88
CA PHE A 43 -12.74 0.95 1.42
C PHE A 43 -11.27 0.81 1.01
N THR A 44 -10.96 0.98 -0.29
CA THR A 44 -9.57 0.88 -0.76
C THR A 44 -8.70 1.99 -0.18
N VAL A 45 -9.23 3.20 -0.01
CA VAL A 45 -8.54 4.29 0.70
C VAL A 45 -8.28 3.89 2.14
N MET A 46 -9.30 3.46 2.89
CA MET A 46 -9.18 3.08 4.30
C MET A 46 -8.12 1.99 4.54
N VAL A 47 -8.04 0.99 3.66
CA VAL A 47 -7.06 -0.11 3.79
C VAL A 47 -5.64 0.35 3.46
N THR A 48 -5.48 1.22 2.46
CA THR A 48 -4.15 1.58 1.92
C THR A 48 -3.54 2.81 2.58
N GLU A 49 -4.37 3.69 3.14
CA GLU A 49 -3.92 4.97 3.72
C GLU A 49 -2.97 4.83 4.92
N PRO A 50 -3.10 3.83 5.81
CA PRO A 50 -2.12 3.61 6.88
C PRO A 50 -0.68 3.42 6.37
N ILE A 51 -0.49 2.97 5.12
CA ILE A 51 0.82 2.84 4.47
C ILE A 51 1.23 4.15 3.78
N ILE A 52 0.29 4.82 3.11
CA ILE A 52 0.58 5.98 2.25
C ILE A 52 0.74 7.27 3.06
N ALA A 53 -0.13 7.50 4.06
CA ALA A 53 -0.11 8.71 4.89
C ALA A 53 1.24 8.99 5.59
N PRO A 54 1.93 8.01 6.22
CA PRO A 54 3.23 8.30 6.83
C PRO A 54 4.29 8.68 5.79
N ILE A 55 4.25 8.10 4.59
CA ILE A 55 5.16 8.46 3.49
C ILE A 55 4.87 9.88 3.02
N ARG A 56 3.58 10.23 2.87
CA ARG A 56 3.17 11.59 2.49
C ARG A 56 3.61 12.62 3.52
N ALA A 57 3.40 12.34 4.80
CA ALA A 57 3.83 13.22 5.89
C ALA A 57 5.36 13.42 5.89
N LEU A 58 6.13 12.37 5.58
CA LEU A 58 7.59 12.47 5.41
C LEU A 58 7.97 13.38 4.24
N PHE A 59 7.32 13.23 3.08
CA PHE A 59 7.60 14.06 1.91
C PHE A 59 7.21 15.51 2.15
N GLU A 60 6.08 15.74 2.82
CA GLU A 60 5.66 17.07 3.23
C GLU A 60 6.66 17.71 4.18
N HIS A 61 7.20 16.97 5.15
CA HIS A 61 8.21 17.48 6.08
C HIS A 61 9.47 17.99 5.36
N PHE A 62 9.96 17.26 4.36
CA PHE A 62 11.14 17.65 3.58
C PHE A 62 10.86 18.59 2.40
N GLY A 63 9.58 18.89 2.14
CA GLY A 63 9.18 19.71 0.98
C GLY A 63 9.33 19.01 -0.36
N TRP A 64 9.42 17.68 -0.39
CA TRP A 64 9.56 16.89 -1.61
C TRP A 64 8.21 16.76 -2.33
N PHE A 65 8.25 16.70 -3.67
CA PHE A 65 7.12 16.34 -4.54
C PHE A 65 5.83 17.19 -4.43
N ARG A 66 5.87 18.34 -3.72
CA ARG A 66 4.70 19.20 -3.40
C ARG A 66 3.89 19.76 -4.58
N ASN A 67 4.38 19.68 -5.81
CA ASN A 67 3.72 20.25 -7.01
C ASN A 67 3.55 19.23 -8.14
N LEU A 68 3.62 17.92 -7.84
CA LEU A 68 3.41 16.90 -8.84
C LEU A 68 1.91 16.57 -8.95
N PRO A 69 1.38 16.38 -10.17
CA PRO A 69 0.00 15.97 -10.38
C PRO A 69 -0.25 14.50 -10.00
N ILE A 70 0.80 13.76 -9.64
CA ILE A 70 0.78 12.33 -9.31
C ILE A 70 1.14 12.18 -7.83
N ASP A 71 0.41 11.33 -7.10
CA ASP A 71 0.75 10.98 -5.71
C ASP A 71 1.99 10.06 -5.69
N ILE A 72 3.16 10.66 -5.57
CA ILE A 72 4.43 9.92 -5.45
C ILE A 72 4.46 9.08 -4.16
N SER A 73 3.79 9.52 -3.10
CA SER A 73 3.68 8.78 -1.84
C SER A 73 2.98 7.44 -2.04
N PHE A 74 1.96 7.42 -2.91
CA PHE A 74 1.28 6.19 -3.31
C PHE A 74 2.23 5.22 -4.01
N LEU A 75 2.97 5.68 -5.01
CA LEU A 75 3.92 4.85 -5.76
C LEU A 75 5.03 4.30 -4.86
N VAL A 76 5.58 5.14 -3.97
CA VAL A 76 6.59 4.73 -3.01
C VAL A 76 6.01 3.73 -2.01
N GLY A 77 4.76 3.91 -1.58
CA GLY A 77 4.04 2.94 -0.75
C GLY A 77 3.95 1.56 -1.41
N CYS A 78 3.57 1.49 -2.68
CA CYS A 78 3.55 0.23 -3.43
C CYS A 78 4.93 -0.43 -3.45
N VAL A 79 5.98 0.33 -3.80
CA VAL A 79 7.35 -0.21 -3.89
C VAL A 79 7.83 -0.71 -2.52
N LEU A 80 7.62 0.05 -1.45
CA LEU A 80 8.01 -0.36 -0.10
C LEU A 80 7.30 -1.63 0.34
N LEU A 81 5.99 -1.73 0.08
CA LEU A 81 5.21 -2.90 0.44
C LEU A 81 5.69 -4.16 -0.30
N SER A 82 6.00 -4.04 -1.59
CA SER A 82 6.53 -5.14 -2.39
C SER A 82 7.95 -5.54 -1.97
N VAL A 83 8.79 -4.58 -1.58
CA VAL A 83 10.11 -4.88 -1.00
C VAL A 83 9.96 -5.64 0.31
N VAL A 84 9.07 -5.21 1.21
CA VAL A 84 8.81 -5.92 2.47
C VAL A 84 8.31 -7.34 2.21
N SER A 85 7.34 -7.52 1.31
CA SER A 85 6.80 -8.83 0.92
C SER A 85 7.90 -9.74 0.35
N THR A 86 8.76 -9.20 -0.52
CA THR A 86 9.88 -9.95 -1.12
C THR A 86 10.89 -10.37 -0.05
N LEU A 87 11.26 -9.47 0.86
CA LEU A 87 12.17 -9.76 1.96
C LEU A 87 11.60 -10.85 2.88
N LEU A 88 10.30 -10.81 3.17
CA LEU A 88 9.64 -11.84 3.97
C LEU A 88 9.64 -13.21 3.27
N MET A 89 9.42 -13.27 1.95
CA MET A 89 9.51 -14.52 1.21
C MET A 89 10.91 -15.13 1.20
N VAL A 90 11.96 -14.30 1.22
CA VAL A 90 13.36 -14.78 1.32
C VAL A 90 13.64 -15.45 2.67
N LEU A 91 12.87 -15.13 3.71
CA LEU A 91 13.01 -15.71 5.05
C LEU A 91 12.24 -17.02 5.24
N VAL A 92 11.41 -17.42 4.27
CA VAL A 92 10.68 -18.70 4.24
C VAL A 92 11.56 -19.77 3.62
#